data_AF-A0A317M113-F1
#
_entry.id   AF-A0A317M113-F1
#
_cell.length_a   1.000
_cell.length_b   1.000
_cell.length_c   1.000
_cell.angle_alpha   90.00
_cell.angle_beta   90.00
_cell.angle_gamma   90.00
#
_symmetry.space_group_name_H-M   'P 1'
#
loop_
_entity.id
_entity.type
_entity.pdbx_description
1 polymer ?
#
loop_
_entity_poly.entity_id
_entity_poly.type
_entity_poly.pdbx_seq_one_letter_code
_entity_poly.pdbx_strand_id
1 'polypeptide(L)'
;MRPHDIAVTDTVTVEVVRRTPSGWRVGTEQHGHEAPDLVSAMVLADLLTSEAGTGRPRTQAPGRAPEGASEVERLRHTITQLEHALHSRVVVEQAIGVLAERHTMPPREAFERLRSSARSRGRKVADLAQDVVDSSTSPLTVLPDELTTGSG
;
A
#
# COMPACT_ATOMS: atom_id res chain seq x y z
N MET A 1 -29.04 -40.95 -15.16
CA MET A 1 -27.63 -41.37 -15.15
C MET A 1 -26.96 -40.98 -16.46
N ARG A 2 -26.26 -39.84 -16.45
CA ARG A 2 -25.10 -39.41 -17.28
C ARG A 2 -24.59 -38.15 -16.57
N PRO A 3 -23.37 -38.14 -16.00
CA PRO A 3 -22.83 -36.95 -15.33
C PRO A 3 -22.22 -36.02 -16.37
N HIS A 4 -22.51 -34.72 -16.28
CA HIS A 4 -21.71 -33.69 -16.93
C HIS A 4 -20.54 -33.38 -16.00
N ASP A 5 -19.39 -33.99 -16.27
CA ASP A 5 -18.09 -33.49 -15.82
C ASP A 5 -17.85 -32.16 -16.53
N ILE A 6 -18.00 -31.05 -15.82
CA ILE A 6 -17.42 -29.78 -16.24
C ILE A 6 -16.01 -29.77 -15.67
N ALA A 7 -15.05 -30.21 -16.47
CA ALA A 7 -13.66 -29.88 -16.23
C ALA A 7 -13.52 -28.36 -16.36
N VAL A 8 -13.61 -27.65 -15.25
CA VAL A 8 -13.13 -26.28 -15.15
C VAL A 8 -11.61 -26.38 -15.25
N THR A 9 -11.09 -26.27 -16.46
CA THR A 9 -9.68 -25.91 -16.64
C THR A 9 -9.55 -24.49 -16.13
N ASP A 10 -9.15 -24.35 -14.88
CA ASP A 10 -8.68 -23.10 -14.30
C ASP A 10 -7.39 -22.74 -15.05
N THR A 11 -7.54 -22.09 -16.20
CA THR A 11 -6.42 -21.49 -16.91
C THR A 11 -6.00 -20.30 -16.08
N VAL A 12 -5.09 -20.53 -15.14
CA VAL A 12 -4.42 -19.46 -14.41
C VAL A 12 -3.75 -18.57 -15.46
N THR A 13 -4.35 -17.42 -15.75
CA THR A 13 -3.72 -16.39 -16.57
C THR A 13 -2.55 -15.83 -15.78
N VAL A 14 -1.35 -16.32 -16.07
CA VAL A 14 -0.12 -15.82 -15.46
C VAL A 14 0.20 -14.46 -16.07
N GLU A 15 0.01 -13.39 -15.29
CA GLU A 15 0.54 -12.08 -15.63
C GLU A 15 2.04 -12.04 -15.34
N VAL A 16 2.84 -11.63 -16.33
CA VAL A 16 4.29 -11.60 -16.24
C VAL A 16 4.79 -10.16 -16.32
N VAL A 17 5.56 -9.78 -15.30
CA VAL A 17 6.27 -8.51 -15.23
C VAL A 17 7.66 -8.66 -15.86
N ARG A 18 7.97 -7.86 -16.87
CA ARG A 18 9.25 -7.92 -17.60
C ARG A 18 9.98 -6.58 -17.55
N ARG A 19 11.30 -6.62 -17.34
CA ARG A 19 12.18 -5.45 -17.42
C ARG A 19 12.55 -5.17 -18.88
N THR A 20 12.36 -3.93 -19.33
CA THR A 20 12.69 -3.47 -20.69
C THR A 20 13.63 -2.27 -20.64
N PRO A 21 14.29 -1.90 -21.76
CA PRO A 21 15.12 -0.70 -21.84
C PRO A 21 14.38 0.60 -21.51
N SER A 22 13.05 0.64 -21.69
CA SER A 22 12.21 1.82 -21.45
C SER A 22 11.40 1.76 -20.15
N GLY A 23 11.64 0.76 -19.28
CA GLY A 23 10.92 0.59 -18.01
C GLY A 23 10.37 -0.81 -17.81
N TRP A 24 9.37 -0.95 -16.95
CA TRP A 24 8.69 -2.20 -16.65
C TRP A 24 7.43 -2.37 -17.51
N ARG A 25 7.16 -3.59 -17.96
CA ARG A 25 5.93 -3.94 -18.68
C ARG A 25 5.24 -5.13 -18.02
N VAL A 26 3.91 -5.10 -17.97
CA VAL A 26 3.05 -6.18 -17.44
C VAL A 26 2.16 -6.69 -18.58
N GLY A 27 2.05 -8.00 -18.74
CA GLY A 27 1.16 -8.60 -19.73
C GLY A 27 1.05 -10.11 -19.55
N THR A 28 0.09 -10.71 -20.23
CA THR A 28 -0.11 -12.17 -20.18
C THR A 28 0.97 -12.90 -20.98
N GLU A 29 1.38 -14.11 -20.56
CA GLU A 29 2.36 -14.90 -21.33
C GLU A 29 1.88 -15.22 -22.74
N GLN A 30 0.57 -15.39 -22.91
CA GLN A 30 0.00 -16.02 -24.10
C GLN A 30 -0.37 -15.04 -25.21
N HIS A 31 -0.54 -13.74 -24.90
CA HIS A 31 -0.81 -12.71 -25.89
C HIS A 31 -0.15 -11.40 -25.44
N GLY A 32 0.63 -10.76 -26.32
CA GLY A 32 1.29 -9.46 -26.08
C GLY A 32 0.33 -8.27 -25.91
N HIS A 33 -0.86 -8.49 -25.35
CA HIS A 33 -1.73 -7.44 -24.88
C HIS A 33 -1.17 -6.88 -23.57
N GLU A 34 -0.76 -5.62 -23.65
CA GLU A 34 -0.34 -4.76 -22.53
C GLU A 34 -1.46 -4.75 -21.48
N ALA A 35 -1.11 -5.04 -20.22
CA ALA A 35 -2.08 -5.06 -19.13
C ALA A 35 -2.83 -3.70 -19.04
N PRO A 36 -4.12 -3.70 -18.67
CA PRO A 36 -4.96 -2.52 -18.76
C PRO A 36 -4.59 -1.55 -17.64
N ASP A 37 -4.00 -0.42 -18.01
CA ASP A 37 -3.70 0.73 -17.15
C ASP A 37 -2.57 0.52 -16.11
N LEU A 38 -1.69 1.54 -16.03
CA LEU A 38 -0.60 1.65 -15.08
C LEU A 38 -1.10 1.50 -13.64
N VAL A 39 -2.32 1.96 -13.37
CA VAL A 39 -2.97 1.83 -12.05
C VAL A 39 -3.18 0.37 -11.68
N SER A 40 -3.69 -0.47 -12.59
CA SER A 40 -3.88 -1.90 -12.33
C SER A 40 -2.56 -2.61 -12.10
N ALA A 41 -1.53 -2.27 -12.88
CA ALA A 41 -0.18 -2.80 -12.69
C ALA A 41 0.42 -2.40 -11.33
N MET A 42 0.19 -1.16 -10.88
CA MET A 42 0.61 -0.68 -9.55
C MET A 42 -0.12 -1.41 -8.43
N VAL A 43 -1.43 -1.64 -8.58
CA VAL A 43 -2.24 -2.40 -7.61
C VAL A 43 -1.77 -3.85 -7.54
N LEU A 44 -1.54 -4.51 -8.68
CA LEU A 44 -1.02 -5.87 -8.71
C LEU A 44 0.38 -5.95 -8.06
N ALA A 45 1.26 -4.99 -8.31
CA ALA A 45 2.57 -4.94 -7.66
C ALA A 45 2.45 -4.79 -6.13
N ASP A 46 1.51 -4.00 -5.64
CA ASP A 46 1.26 -3.83 -4.19
C ASP A 46 0.68 -5.12 -3.57
N LEU A 47 -0.23 -5.81 -4.28
CA LEU A 47 -0.79 -7.11 -3.88
C LEU A 47 0.27 -8.23 -3.87
N LEU A 48 1.13 -8.31 -4.89
CA LEU A 48 2.21 -9.30 -4.93
C LEU A 48 3.26 -9.04 -3.84
N THR A 49 3.52 -7.76 -3.53
CA THR A 49 4.42 -7.38 -2.45
C THR A 49 3.83 -7.76 -1.08
N SER A 50 2.50 -7.70 -0.92
CA SER A 50 1.83 -8.08 0.33
C SER A 50 1.75 -9.60 0.51
N GLU A 51 1.54 -10.38 -0.57
CA GLU A 51 1.54 -11.85 -0.55
C GLU A 51 2.92 -12.46 -0.23
N ALA A 52 4.00 -11.82 -0.67
CA ALA A 52 5.36 -12.33 -0.46
C ALA A 52 5.80 -12.40 1.01
N GLY A 53 4.99 -11.90 1.96
CA GLY A 53 5.29 -11.93 3.39
C GLY A 53 6.51 -11.08 3.79
N THR A 54 7.12 -10.37 2.84
CA THR A 54 8.12 -9.35 3.12
C THR A 54 7.39 -8.16 3.69
N GLY A 55 7.29 -8.09 5.02
CA GLY A 55 6.79 -6.91 5.71
C GLY A 55 7.45 -5.67 5.11
N ARG A 56 6.64 -4.74 4.57
CA ARG A 56 7.14 -3.57 3.86
C ARG A 56 8.17 -2.90 4.78
N PRO A 57 9.44 -2.75 4.36
CA PRO A 57 10.44 -2.13 5.22
C PRO A 57 9.89 -0.76 5.62
N ARG A 58 9.83 -0.47 6.92
CA ARG A 58 9.37 0.82 7.45
C ARG A 58 10.21 1.91 6.79
N THR A 59 9.69 2.50 5.72
CA THR A 59 10.48 3.37 4.86
C THR A 59 10.69 4.66 5.64
N GLN A 60 11.92 4.88 6.12
CA GLN A 60 12.27 6.14 6.74
C GLN A 60 12.12 7.25 5.70
N ALA A 61 11.46 8.34 6.08
CA ALA A 61 11.37 9.53 5.25
C ALA A 61 12.77 9.96 4.83
N PRO A 62 13.04 10.16 3.53
CA PRO A 62 14.34 10.59 3.07
C PRO A 62 14.69 11.91 3.77
N GLY A 63 15.90 11.97 4.34
CA GLY A 63 16.39 13.14 5.08
C GLY A 63 16.52 14.38 4.20
N ARG A 64 17.18 15.43 4.67
CA ARG A 64 17.52 16.58 3.81
C ARG A 64 18.56 16.18 2.77
N ALA A 65 18.49 16.73 1.55
CA ALA A 65 19.52 16.53 0.53
C ALA A 65 20.91 16.98 1.06
N PRO A 66 22.00 16.30 0.69
CA PRO A 66 23.33 16.63 1.17
C PRO A 66 23.77 18.04 0.74
N GLU A 67 24.50 18.73 1.63
CA GLU A 67 25.02 20.06 1.34
C GLU A 67 26.10 19.96 0.25
N GLY A 68 26.01 20.80 -0.79
CA GLY A 68 26.91 20.76 -1.94
C GLY A 68 26.52 19.77 -3.05
N ALA A 69 25.39 19.08 -2.93
CA ALA A 69 24.88 18.19 -3.98
C ALA A 69 24.77 18.90 -5.33
N SER A 70 25.16 18.23 -6.42
CA SER A 70 24.87 18.67 -7.78
C SER A 70 23.37 18.80 -8.02
N GLU A 71 22.96 19.54 -9.06
CA GLU A 71 21.54 19.68 -9.39
C GLU A 71 20.87 18.34 -9.67
N VAL A 72 21.57 17.41 -10.34
CA VAL A 72 21.07 16.06 -10.61
C VAL A 72 20.86 15.26 -9.32
N GLU A 73 21.76 15.38 -8.35
CA GLU A 73 21.62 14.72 -7.03
C GLU A 73 20.47 15.31 -6.23
N ARG A 74 20.30 16.65 -6.25
CA ARG A 74 19.15 17.30 -5.62
C ARG A 74 17.82 16.82 -6.21
N LEU A 75 17.71 16.76 -7.53
CA LEU A 75 16.51 16.29 -8.21
C LEU A 75 16.20 14.83 -7.88
N ARG A 76 17.21 13.95 -7.89
CA ARG A 76 17.04 12.54 -7.48
C ARG A 76 16.58 12.41 -6.03
N HIS A 77 17.11 13.26 -5.15
CA HIS A 77 16.71 13.29 -3.75
C HIS A 77 15.26 13.75 -3.58
N THR A 78 14.86 14.80 -4.30
CA THR A 78 13.46 15.28 -4.34
C THR A 78 12.51 14.20 -4.86
N ILE A 79 12.89 13.48 -5.92
CA ILE A 79 12.09 12.37 -6.44
C ILE A 79 11.89 11.32 -5.33
N THR A 80 12.96 10.93 -4.64
CA THR A 80 12.87 9.96 -3.53
C THR A 80 11.95 10.45 -2.41
N GLN A 81 12.01 11.74 -2.06
CA GLN A 81 11.10 12.35 -1.06
C GLN A 81 9.64 12.35 -1.51
N LEU A 82 9.39 12.64 -2.79
CA LEU A 82 8.04 12.62 -3.36
C LEU A 82 7.48 11.20 -3.42
N GLU A 83 8.28 10.23 -3.88
CA GLU A 83 7.91 8.82 -3.89
C GLU A 83 7.55 8.34 -2.48
N HIS A 84 8.35 8.71 -1.49
CA HIS A 84 8.07 8.41 -0.08
C HIS A 84 6.77 9.05 0.40
N ALA A 85 6.56 10.34 0.11
CA ALA A 85 5.36 11.07 0.51
C ALA A 85 4.09 10.48 -0.12
N LEU A 86 4.15 10.12 -1.41
CA LEU A 86 3.05 9.48 -2.13
C LEU A 86 2.71 8.12 -1.53
N HIS A 87 3.73 7.30 -1.27
CA HIS A 87 3.52 6.00 -0.66
C HIS A 87 2.91 6.14 0.76
N SER A 88 3.45 7.05 1.58
CA SER A 88 2.92 7.33 2.90
C SER A 88 1.46 7.77 2.87
N ARG A 89 1.05 8.52 1.83
CA ARG A 89 -0.34 8.96 1.70
C ARG A 89 -1.28 7.78 1.49
N VAL A 90 -0.93 6.84 0.60
CA VAL A 90 -1.77 5.66 0.32
C VAL A 90 -2.10 4.89 1.60
N VAL A 91 -1.09 4.59 2.42
CA VAL A 91 -1.27 3.85 3.69
C VAL A 91 -2.15 4.63 4.67
N VAL A 92 -1.99 5.95 4.74
CA VAL A 92 -2.83 6.80 5.61
C VAL A 92 -4.29 6.79 5.14
N GLU A 93 -4.56 6.91 3.84
CA GLU A 93 -5.92 6.86 3.30
C GLU A 93 -6.57 5.48 3.51
N GLN A 94 -5.81 4.40 3.35
CA GLN A 94 -6.27 3.04 3.64
C GLN A 94 -6.65 2.90 5.12
N ALA A 95 -5.79 3.37 6.04
CA ALA A 95 -6.07 3.34 7.47
C ALA A 95 -7.32 4.16 7.84
N ILE A 96 -7.52 5.33 7.21
CA ILE A 96 -8.74 6.13 7.36
C ILE A 96 -9.96 5.32 6.92
N GLY A 97 -9.90 4.65 5.76
CA GLY A 97 -10.96 3.78 5.27
C GLY A 97 -11.31 2.66 6.24
N VAL A 98 -10.30 1.95 6.75
CA VAL A 98 -10.46 0.87 7.73
C VAL A 98 -11.15 1.38 9.01
N LEU A 99 -10.72 2.52 9.56
CA LEU A 99 -11.30 3.08 10.77
C LEU A 99 -12.73 3.61 10.54
N ALA A 100 -12.96 4.27 9.41
CA ALA A 100 -14.26 4.81 9.05
C ALA A 100 -15.30 3.70 8.90
N GLU A 101 -14.94 2.60 8.24
CA GLU A 101 -15.79 1.43 8.09
C GLU A 101 -16.05 0.74 9.44
N ARG A 102 -14.98 0.39 10.18
CA ARG A 102 -15.09 -0.38 11.43
C ARG A 102 -15.92 0.32 12.50
N HIS A 103 -15.81 1.64 12.57
CA HIS A 103 -16.45 2.43 13.61
C HIS A 103 -17.63 3.25 13.10
N THR A 104 -18.05 3.07 11.85
CA THR A 104 -19.15 3.80 11.21
C THR A 104 -19.03 5.32 11.41
N MET A 105 -17.84 5.87 11.15
CA MET A 105 -17.54 7.29 11.36
C MET A 105 -17.13 8.02 10.08
N PRO A 106 -17.30 9.35 10.01
CA PRO A 106 -16.83 10.13 8.89
C PRO A 106 -15.30 10.01 8.71
N PRO A 107 -14.78 9.96 7.45
CA PRO A 107 -13.33 9.88 7.19
C PRO A 107 -12.51 10.97 7.87
N ARG A 108 -13.07 12.18 7.98
CA ARG A 108 -12.42 13.30 8.68
C ARG A 108 -12.20 13.00 10.16
N GLU A 109 -13.17 12.37 10.81
CA GLU A 109 -13.07 12.00 12.21
C GLU A 109 -12.05 10.88 12.41
N ALA A 110 -12.06 9.87 11.54
CA ALA A 110 -11.06 8.80 11.54
C ALA A 110 -9.63 9.34 11.41
N PHE A 111 -9.41 10.31 10.52
CA PHE A 111 -8.11 10.97 10.38
C PHE A 111 -7.68 11.72 11.64
N GLU A 112 -8.58 12.48 12.29
CA GLU A 112 -8.26 13.19 13.53
C GLU A 112 -7.94 12.23 14.68
N ARG A 113 -8.66 11.10 14.79
CA ARG A 113 -8.34 10.05 15.77
C ARG A 113 -6.96 9.45 15.52
N LEU A 114 -6.66 9.09 14.28
CA LEU A 114 -5.36 8.56 13.88
C LEU A 114 -4.23 9.55 14.20
N ARG A 115 -4.43 10.83 13.87
CA ARG A 115 -3.46 11.91 14.14
C ARG A 115 -3.27 12.15 15.64
N SER A 116 -4.36 12.17 16.41
CA SER A 116 -4.32 12.34 17.87
C SER A 116 -3.54 11.20 18.53
N SER A 117 -3.85 9.96 18.15
CA SER A 117 -3.20 8.75 18.65
C SER A 117 -1.71 8.68 18.29
N ALA A 118 -1.34 9.09 17.07
CA ALA A 118 0.06 9.19 16.66
C ALA A 118 0.81 10.27 17.47
N ARG A 119 0.19 11.44 17.65
CA ARG A 119 0.78 12.56 18.38
C ARG A 119 1.00 12.25 19.86
N SER A 120 0.01 11.65 20.54
CA SER A 120 0.13 11.30 21.96
C SER A 120 1.24 10.27 22.22
N ARG A 121 1.59 9.47 21.21
CA ARG A 121 2.67 8.48 21.26
C ARG A 121 4.01 8.96 20.70
N GLY A 122 4.08 10.19 20.17
CA GLY A 122 5.29 10.66 19.48
C GLY A 122 5.66 9.83 18.24
N ARG A 123 4.67 9.15 17.62
CA ARG A 123 4.87 8.32 16.42
C ARG A 123 4.47 9.09 15.17
N LYS A 124 5.04 8.70 14.03
CA LYS A 124 4.57 9.24 12.73
C LYS A 124 3.20 8.67 12.42
N VAL A 125 2.32 9.50 11.85
CA VAL A 125 0.96 9.08 11.44
C VAL A 125 1.04 7.88 10.48
N ALA A 126 1.97 7.90 9.53
CA ALA A 126 2.19 6.80 8.60
C ALA A 126 2.54 5.47 9.29
N ASP A 127 3.33 5.50 10.36
CA ASP A 127 3.72 4.29 11.08
C ASP A 127 2.53 3.68 11.83
N LEU A 128 1.65 4.52 12.37
CA LEU A 128 0.43 4.06 13.05
C LEU A 128 -0.65 3.64 12.04
N ALA A 129 -0.72 4.31 10.89
CA ALA A 129 -1.59 3.92 9.78
C ALA A 129 -1.25 2.51 9.28
N GLN A 130 0.04 2.18 9.18
CA GLN A 130 0.46 0.83 8.82
C GLN A 130 -0.08 -0.20 9.81
N ASP A 131 0.06 0.04 11.12
CA ASP A 131 -0.47 -0.88 12.14
C ASP A 131 -2.00 -1.06 12.00
N VAL A 132 -2.74 0.01 11.63
CA VAL A 132 -4.19 -0.06 11.37
C VAL A 132 -4.51 -0.93 10.16
N VAL A 133 -3.80 -0.75 9.05
CA VAL A 133 -3.99 -1.58 7.85
C VAL A 133 -3.64 -3.04 8.16
N ASP A 134 -2.54 -3.29 8.86
CA ASP A 134 -2.12 -4.64 9.25
C ASP A 134 -3.15 -5.31 10.17
N SER A 135 -3.82 -4.56 11.06
CA SER A 135 -4.90 -5.08 11.91
C SER A 135 -6.15 -5.51 11.14
N SER A 136 -6.26 -5.07 9.87
CA SER A 136 -7.39 -5.45 9.03
C SER A 136 -7.30 -6.87 8.49
N THR A 137 -6.09 -7.38 8.33
CA THR A 137 -5.79 -8.72 7.79
C THR A 137 -5.19 -9.65 8.85
N SER A 138 -4.65 -9.11 9.95
CA SER A 138 -4.07 -9.87 11.05
C SER A 138 -4.70 -9.49 12.40
N PRO A 139 -5.47 -10.39 13.04
CA PRO A 139 -6.08 -10.12 14.35
C PRO A 139 -5.07 -10.04 15.49
N LEU A 140 -3.79 -10.33 15.25
CA LEU A 140 -2.72 -10.25 16.24
C LEU A 140 -2.10 -8.84 16.33
N THR A 141 -2.40 -7.95 15.38
CA THR A 141 -1.91 -6.57 15.42
C THR A 141 -2.74 -5.77 16.41
N VAL A 142 -2.17 -5.53 17.60
CA VAL A 142 -2.82 -4.76 18.66
C VAL A 142 -2.77 -3.28 18.33
N LEU A 143 -3.95 -2.69 18.17
CA LEU A 143 -4.11 -1.25 18.02
C LEU A 143 -4.30 -0.57 19.38
N PRO A 144 -3.96 0.72 19.48
CA PRO A 144 -4.29 1.48 20.67
C PRO A 144 -5.80 1.62 20.88
N ASP A 145 -6.22 1.66 22.15
CA ASP A 145 -7.63 1.61 22.56
C ASP A 145 -8.52 2.67 21.87
N GLU A 146 -7.99 3.89 21.65
CA GLU A 146 -8.74 4.95 20.96
C GLU A 146 -9.00 4.68 19.47
N LEU A 147 -8.28 3.74 18.87
CA LEU A 147 -8.44 3.28 17.49
C LEU A 147 -9.20 1.95 17.41
N THR A 148 -9.37 1.24 18.53
CA THR A 148 -10.19 0.01 18.61
C THR A 148 -11.61 0.27 19.10
N THR A 149 -11.86 1.39 19.77
CA THR A 149 -13.16 1.69 20.37
C THR A 149 -13.86 2.77 19.56
N GLY A 150 -15.01 2.45 18.97
CA GLY A 150 -15.92 3.47 18.43
C GLY A 150 -16.39 4.34 19.59
N SER A 151 -16.32 5.68 19.46
CA SER A 151 -16.95 6.51 20.49
C SER A 151 -18.44 6.35 20.32
N GLY A 152 -19.07 5.65 21.27
CA GLY A 152 -20.52 5.71 21.45
C GLY A 152 -20.97 7.09 21.90
#